data_AF-A0A8H8CBL8-F1
#
_entry.id   AF-A0A8H8CBL8-F1
#
_cell.length_a   1.000
_cell.length_b   1.000
_cell.length_c   1.000
_cell.angle_alpha   90.00
_cell.angle_beta   90.00
_cell.angle_gamma   90.00
#
_symmetry.space_group_name_H-M   'P 1'
#
loop_
_entity.id
_entity.type
_entity.pdbx_description
1 polymer ?
#
loop_
_entity_poly.entity_id
_entity_poly.type
_entity_poly.pdbx_seq_one_letter_code
_entity_poly.pdbx_strand_id
1 'polypeptide(L)'
;MANKFEDVPLKLLRAVVSGAEPSAWKALRLVNKALATLVTPLIFYDIEAWIQTQSLSSLQSIALSTNVAPHVRTLTITNDYLPTRILHPRSMITVIYQEIFNPRGTSRGPSWIGSVAAQDVSILSFAESDIPESLKSLGWDRERMFRAWTIQKELAIEQDELMKNSHDVEYLATALGLLTNLTCVKLTSGGIGGPRKVSLNNRQNVYFPGPATRADGRQ
;
A
#
# COMPACT_ATOMS: atom_id res chain seq x y z
N MET A 1 10.36 1.28 -45.57
CA MET A 1 11.48 1.27 -44.60
C MET A 1 10.88 1.39 -43.21
N ALA A 2 11.00 0.37 -42.36
CA ALA A 2 10.54 0.46 -40.99
C ALA A 2 11.56 1.29 -40.21
N ASN A 3 11.19 2.51 -39.80
CA ASN A 3 11.99 3.32 -38.89
C ASN A 3 12.17 2.54 -37.58
N LYS A 4 13.34 1.94 -37.37
CA LYS A 4 13.63 1.27 -36.12
C LYS A 4 13.87 2.33 -35.06
N PHE A 5 13.04 2.34 -34.04
CA PHE A 5 13.21 3.18 -32.85
C PHE A 5 14.55 2.89 -32.12
N GLU A 6 15.23 1.81 -32.50
CA GLU A 6 16.58 1.43 -32.06
C GLU A 6 17.68 2.37 -32.55
N ASP A 7 17.47 3.08 -33.67
CA ASP A 7 18.46 3.99 -34.25
C ASP A 7 18.39 5.41 -33.66
N VAL A 8 17.48 5.65 -32.71
CA VAL A 8 17.31 6.96 -32.07
C VAL A 8 18.49 7.25 -31.14
N PRO A 9 19.21 8.36 -31.31
CA PRO A 9 20.31 8.74 -30.44
C PRO A 9 19.91 8.82 -28.96
N LEU A 10 20.78 8.31 -28.08
CA LEU A 10 20.54 8.29 -26.62
C LEU A 10 20.21 9.69 -26.05
N LYS A 11 20.79 10.76 -26.62
CA LYS A 11 20.49 12.14 -26.21
C LYS A 11 19.02 12.50 -26.43
N LEU A 12 18.43 12.07 -27.55
CA LEU A 12 17.01 12.31 -27.84
C LEU A 12 16.12 11.45 -26.95
N LEU A 13 16.48 10.19 -26.71
CA LEU A 13 15.74 9.33 -25.77
C LEU A 13 15.74 9.92 -24.35
N ARG A 14 16.86 10.48 -23.89
CA ARG A 14 16.93 11.19 -22.60
C ARG A 14 16.03 12.43 -22.58
N ALA A 15 15.99 13.21 -23.66
CA ALA A 15 15.10 14.36 -23.77
C ALA A 15 13.62 13.94 -23.67
N VAL A 16 13.24 12.86 -24.36
CA VAL A 16 11.89 12.28 -24.27
C VAL A 16 11.55 11.86 -22.84
N VAL A 17 12.44 11.12 -22.16
CA VAL A 17 12.21 10.70 -20.78
C VAL A 17 12.12 11.91 -19.83
N SER A 18 12.97 12.93 -20.02
CA SER A 18 12.94 14.14 -19.17
C SER A 18 11.69 14.99 -19.33
N GLY A 19 11.05 14.94 -20.50
CA GLY A 19 9.79 15.64 -20.76
C GLY A 19 8.54 14.79 -20.47
N ALA A 20 8.70 13.51 -20.15
CA ALA A 20 7.59 12.60 -19.91
C ALA A 20 7.09 12.67 -18.46
N GLU A 21 5.76 12.68 -18.30
CA GLU A 21 5.15 12.59 -16.97
C GLU A 21 5.44 11.24 -16.28
N PRO A 22 5.50 11.20 -14.93
CA PRO A 22 5.75 9.96 -14.17
C PRO A 22 4.79 8.82 -14.50
N SER A 23 3.54 9.13 -14.83
CA SER A 23 2.50 8.18 -15.25
C SER A 23 2.91 7.38 -16.50
N ALA A 24 3.66 8.00 -17.43
CA ALA A 24 4.05 7.41 -18.70
C ALA A 24 5.29 6.51 -18.61
N TRP A 25 6.08 6.60 -17.54
CA TRP A 25 7.37 5.89 -17.44
C TRP A 25 7.23 4.37 -17.51
N LYS A 26 6.16 3.80 -16.93
CA LYS A 26 5.88 2.35 -17.02
C LYS A 26 5.66 1.91 -18.47
N ALA A 27 4.95 2.71 -19.26
CA ALA A 27 4.74 2.42 -20.68
C ALA A 27 6.05 2.56 -21.47
N LEU A 28 6.82 3.63 -21.24
CA LEU A 28 8.12 3.85 -21.88
C LEU A 28 9.10 2.70 -21.62
N ARG A 29 9.07 2.11 -20.43
CA ARG A 29 9.90 0.94 -20.08
C ARG A 29 9.65 -0.26 -21.00
N LEU A 30 8.43 -0.41 -21.52
CA LEU A 30 8.03 -1.54 -22.35
C LEU A 30 8.32 -1.35 -23.83
N VAL A 31 8.64 -0.12 -24.26
CA VAL A 31 8.85 0.20 -25.69
C VAL A 31 10.13 -0.44 -26.22
N ASN A 32 11.27 -0.23 -25.55
CA ASN A 32 12.55 -0.85 -25.93
C ASN A 32 13.53 -0.87 -24.76
N LYS A 33 14.63 -1.62 -24.93
CA LYS A 33 15.69 -1.78 -23.91
C LYS A 33 16.36 -0.46 -23.51
N ALA A 34 16.60 0.46 -24.44
CA ALA A 34 17.27 1.71 -24.16
C ALA A 34 16.43 2.63 -23.26
N LEU A 35 15.14 2.75 -23.56
CA LEU A 35 14.18 3.47 -22.72
C LEU A 35 14.02 2.76 -21.37
N ALA A 36 13.93 1.42 -21.35
CA ALA A 36 13.88 0.66 -20.11
C ALA A 36 15.03 0.99 -19.17
N THR A 37 16.27 1.04 -19.67
CA THR A 37 17.45 1.40 -18.88
C THR A 37 17.39 2.84 -18.35
N LEU A 38 16.82 3.78 -19.12
CA LEU A 38 16.70 5.18 -18.70
C LEU A 38 15.62 5.40 -17.64
N VAL A 39 14.47 4.71 -17.74
CA VAL A 39 13.33 4.93 -16.84
C VAL A 39 13.34 4.01 -15.61
N THR A 40 14.01 2.86 -15.66
CA THR A 40 14.08 1.93 -14.51
C THR A 40 14.58 2.63 -13.23
N PRO A 41 15.65 3.46 -13.27
CA PRO A 41 16.07 4.20 -12.08
C PRO A 41 15.02 5.18 -11.56
N LEU A 42 14.19 5.76 -12.43
CA LEU A 42 13.16 6.72 -12.06
C LEU A 42 11.93 6.03 -11.42
N ILE A 43 11.53 4.89 -11.99
CA ILE A 43 10.36 4.13 -11.52
C ILE A 43 10.61 3.49 -10.15
N PHE A 44 11.83 2.98 -9.93
CA PHE A 44 12.17 2.20 -8.74
C PHE A 44 12.99 2.99 -7.72
N TYR A 45 13.14 4.30 -7.89
CA TYR A 45 13.86 5.15 -6.94
C TYR A 45 13.21 5.13 -5.55
N ASP A 46 11.88 5.31 -5.51
CA ASP A 46 11.03 5.25 -4.33
C ASP A 46 10.00 4.15 -4.56
N ILE A 47 9.99 3.15 -3.68
CA ILE A 47 9.06 2.02 -3.77
C ILE A 47 8.19 1.98 -2.51
N GLU A 48 6.93 1.60 -2.68
CA GLU A 48 5.99 1.40 -1.60
C GLU A 48 5.70 -0.09 -1.43
N ALA A 49 5.72 -0.56 -0.19
CA ALA A 49 5.37 -1.92 0.18
C ALA A 49 4.33 -1.88 1.31
N TRP A 50 3.35 -2.75 1.19
CA TRP A 50 2.31 -2.96 2.18
C TRP A 50 2.68 -4.20 2.99
N ILE A 51 2.31 -4.26 4.27
CA ILE A 51 2.52 -5.46 5.09
C ILE A 51 1.50 -6.54 4.68
N GLN A 52 1.54 -6.98 3.44
CA GLN A 52 0.63 -7.97 2.85
C GLN A 52 1.47 -8.93 2.01
N THR A 53 1.15 -10.23 2.01
CA THR A 53 1.95 -11.29 1.39
C THR A 53 2.29 -10.99 -0.07
N GLN A 54 1.30 -10.56 -0.86
CA GLN A 54 1.53 -10.23 -2.28
C GLN A 54 2.49 -9.03 -2.44
N SER A 55 2.34 -8.00 -1.60
CA SER A 55 3.19 -6.82 -1.63
C SER A 55 4.60 -7.12 -1.15
N LEU A 56 4.74 -7.89 -0.08
CA LEU A 56 6.02 -8.35 0.47
C LEU A 56 6.77 -9.28 -0.49
N SER A 57 6.06 -10.18 -1.18
CA SER A 57 6.63 -11.03 -2.23
C SER A 57 7.10 -10.20 -3.44
N SER A 58 6.33 -9.18 -3.82
CA SER A 58 6.73 -8.23 -4.87
C SER A 58 7.98 -7.45 -4.47
N LEU A 59 8.07 -7.01 -3.21
CA LEU A 59 9.25 -6.35 -2.66
C LEU A 59 10.48 -7.27 -2.70
N GLN A 60 10.35 -8.54 -2.31
CA GLN A 60 11.44 -9.52 -2.43
C GLN A 60 11.88 -9.71 -3.89
N SER A 61 10.94 -9.81 -4.82
CA SER A 61 11.23 -9.94 -6.25
C SER A 61 12.01 -8.72 -6.78
N ILE A 62 11.67 -7.52 -6.32
CA ILE A 62 12.40 -6.29 -6.62
C ILE A 62 13.82 -6.36 -6.02
N ALA A 63 13.93 -6.77 -4.76
CA ALA A 63 15.20 -6.83 -4.03
C ALA A 63 16.17 -7.87 -4.60
N LEU A 64 15.65 -8.98 -5.14
CA LEU A 64 16.45 -10.02 -5.83
C LEU A 64 16.84 -9.61 -7.27
N SER A 65 16.20 -8.61 -7.85
CA SER A 65 16.46 -8.20 -9.23
C SER A 65 17.75 -7.42 -9.35
N THR A 66 18.73 -7.99 -10.04
CA THR A 66 20.04 -7.36 -10.31
C THR A 66 19.93 -6.05 -11.10
N ASN A 67 18.89 -5.89 -11.91
CA ASN A 67 18.66 -4.70 -12.73
C ASN A 67 17.82 -3.62 -12.03
N VAL A 68 17.18 -3.93 -10.90
CA VAL A 68 16.26 -3.01 -10.22
C VAL A 68 16.75 -2.65 -8.82
N ALA A 69 17.16 -3.63 -8.02
CA ALA A 69 17.61 -3.43 -6.64
C ALA A 69 18.68 -2.33 -6.49
N PRO A 70 19.67 -2.17 -7.40
CA PRO A 70 20.64 -1.08 -7.29
C PRO A 70 20.05 0.32 -7.40
N HIS A 71 18.84 0.48 -7.95
CA HIS A 71 18.21 1.77 -8.14
C HIS A 71 17.30 2.21 -6.99
N VAL A 72 16.94 1.27 -6.10
CA VAL A 72 16.07 1.56 -4.96
C VAL A 72 16.84 2.37 -3.91
N ARG A 73 16.34 3.58 -3.61
CA ARG A 73 16.93 4.49 -2.63
C ARG A 73 16.01 4.76 -1.44
N THR A 74 14.70 4.73 -1.68
CA THR A 74 13.67 4.94 -0.68
C THR A 74 12.69 3.78 -0.68
N LEU A 75 12.35 3.28 0.50
CA LEU A 75 11.30 2.29 0.72
C LEU A 75 10.30 2.89 1.71
N THR A 76 9.04 2.97 1.29
CA THR A 76 7.92 3.33 2.17
C THR A 76 7.18 2.05 2.54
N ILE A 77 7.08 1.75 3.83
CA ILE A 77 6.35 0.60 4.36
C ILE A 77 5.07 1.12 5.00
N THR A 78 3.94 0.71 4.42
CA THR A 78 2.58 1.09 4.84
C THR A 78 1.92 -0.09 5.54
N ASN A 79 1.30 0.19 6.69
CA ASN A 79 0.29 -0.68 7.30
C ASN A 79 -1.09 0.01 7.40
N ASP A 80 -1.18 1.22 6.84
CA ASP A 80 -2.41 2.00 6.84
C ASP A 80 -3.44 1.24 6.02
N TYR A 81 -4.63 1.09 6.58
CA TYR A 81 -5.78 0.40 5.98
C TYR A 81 -5.76 -1.14 6.00
N LEU A 82 -4.72 -1.80 6.52
CA LEU A 82 -4.76 -3.25 6.66
C LEU A 82 -5.57 -3.64 7.91
N PRO A 83 -6.71 -4.33 7.74
CA PRO A 83 -7.52 -4.71 8.88
C PRO A 83 -6.81 -5.79 9.70
N THR A 84 -6.75 -5.63 11.01
CA THR A 84 -6.27 -6.68 11.92
C THR A 84 -7.41 -7.49 12.54
N ARG A 85 -8.66 -7.13 12.20
CA ARG A 85 -9.89 -7.72 12.71
C ARG A 85 -10.96 -7.68 11.64
N ILE A 86 -11.84 -8.67 11.66
CA ILE A 86 -12.98 -8.72 10.73
C ILE A 86 -14.10 -7.81 11.27
N LEU A 87 -14.64 -6.98 10.39
CA LEU A 87 -15.77 -6.11 10.75
C LEU A 87 -17.08 -6.89 10.80
N HIS A 88 -17.99 -6.51 11.70
CA HIS A 88 -19.37 -6.98 11.57
C HIS A 88 -20.02 -6.34 10.33
N PRO A 89 -20.86 -7.05 9.55
CA PRO A 89 -21.54 -6.50 8.36
C PRO A 89 -22.18 -5.13 8.57
N ARG A 90 -22.93 -4.95 9.67
CA ARG A 90 -23.50 -3.64 10.04
C ARG A 90 -22.45 -2.56 10.28
N SER A 91 -21.31 -2.90 10.87
CA SER A 91 -20.20 -1.95 11.05
C SER A 91 -19.48 -1.63 9.75
N MET A 92 -19.41 -2.57 8.80
CA MET A 92 -18.88 -2.31 7.46
C MET A 92 -19.68 -1.19 6.76
N ILE A 93 -21.01 -1.24 6.83
CA ILE A 93 -21.88 -0.18 6.28
C ILE A 93 -21.55 1.18 6.91
N THR A 94 -21.46 1.23 8.24
CA THR A 94 -21.14 2.45 8.98
C THR A 94 -19.76 3.00 8.63
N VAL A 95 -18.74 2.13 8.52
CA VAL A 95 -17.37 2.52 8.17
C VAL A 95 -17.32 3.10 6.75
N ILE A 96 -17.91 2.40 5.78
CA ILE A 96 -17.96 2.88 4.38
C ILE A 96 -18.69 4.23 4.30
N TYR A 97 -19.82 4.36 5.00
CA TYR A 97 -20.57 5.62 5.03
C TYR A 97 -19.71 6.77 5.55
N GLN A 98 -18.96 6.53 6.63
CA GLN A 98 -18.13 7.55 7.26
C GLN A 98 -16.93 7.92 6.39
N GLU A 99 -16.23 6.95 5.81
CA GLU A 99 -15.12 7.23 4.89
C GLU A 99 -15.55 8.09 3.70
N ILE A 100 -16.76 7.84 3.15
CA ILE A 100 -17.26 8.56 1.98
C ILE A 100 -17.82 9.94 2.36
N PHE A 101 -18.64 10.03 3.41
CA PHE A 101 -19.44 11.24 3.68
C PHE A 101 -19.02 12.00 4.95
N ASN A 102 -18.26 11.39 5.86
CA ASN A 102 -17.82 12.04 7.09
C ASN A 102 -16.45 11.52 7.59
N PRO A 103 -15.36 11.69 6.82
CA PRO A 103 -14.05 11.11 7.14
C PRO A 103 -13.39 11.74 8.39
N ARG A 104 -13.98 12.80 8.96
CA ARG A 104 -13.51 13.48 10.17
C ARG A 104 -14.45 13.30 11.37
N GLY A 105 -15.51 12.50 11.22
CA GLY A 105 -16.47 12.26 12.27
C GLY A 105 -15.89 11.40 13.40
N THR A 106 -16.06 11.84 14.65
CA THR A 106 -15.78 11.03 15.84
C THR A 106 -16.94 10.09 16.11
N SER A 107 -16.76 8.83 15.72
CA SER A 107 -17.73 7.76 15.97
C SER A 107 -17.32 6.93 17.18
N ARG A 108 -18.31 6.34 17.88
CA ARG A 108 -18.04 5.12 18.66
C ARG A 108 -17.37 4.12 17.72
N GLY A 109 -16.24 3.55 18.15
CA GLY A 109 -15.44 2.66 17.32
C GLY A 109 -16.29 1.53 16.72
N PRO A 110 -15.97 1.07 15.50
CA PRO A 110 -16.73 0.01 14.84
C PRO A 110 -16.78 -1.24 15.72
N SER A 111 -17.88 -1.99 15.62
CA SER A 111 -17.96 -3.30 16.28
C SER A 111 -17.20 -4.33 15.45
N TRP A 112 -16.32 -5.06 16.13
CA TRP A 112 -15.46 -6.07 15.52
C TRP A 112 -15.99 -7.46 15.85
N ILE A 113 -15.79 -8.40 14.93
CA ILE A 113 -16.00 -9.81 15.23
C ILE A 113 -14.76 -10.30 16.00
N GLY A 114 -14.94 -10.67 17.28
CA GLY A 114 -13.84 -10.95 18.21
C GLY A 114 -13.12 -12.28 18.01
N SER A 115 -13.69 -13.22 17.25
CA SER A 115 -13.08 -14.52 16.92
C SER A 115 -13.44 -14.89 15.49
N VAL A 116 -12.42 -15.14 14.67
CA VAL A 116 -12.48 -15.35 13.22
C VAL A 116 -13.06 -16.73 12.84
N ALA A 117 -13.35 -17.59 13.81
CA ALA A 117 -13.96 -18.88 13.54
C ALA A 117 -15.48 -18.76 13.40
N ALA A 118 -15.97 -18.94 12.17
CA ALA A 118 -17.33 -19.39 11.84
C ALA A 118 -18.50 -18.48 12.27
N GLN A 119 -18.65 -17.32 11.63
CA GLN A 119 -20.01 -16.82 11.35
C GLN A 119 -20.28 -16.96 9.85
N ASP A 120 -21.37 -17.66 9.53
CA ASP A 120 -21.94 -17.76 8.18
C ASP A 120 -22.52 -16.40 7.78
N VAL A 121 -21.62 -15.46 7.48
CA VAL A 121 -22.00 -14.18 6.89
C VAL A 121 -22.32 -14.43 5.43
N SER A 122 -23.53 -14.06 5.03
CA SER A 122 -24.00 -14.11 3.65
C SER A 122 -24.38 -12.72 3.17
N ILE A 123 -24.75 -12.61 1.89
CA ILE A 123 -25.30 -11.38 1.32
C ILE A 123 -26.52 -10.90 2.15
N LEU A 124 -27.30 -11.82 2.73
CA LEU A 124 -28.47 -11.49 3.55
C LEU A 124 -28.10 -10.88 4.92
N SER A 125 -26.86 -11.02 5.38
CA SER A 125 -26.36 -10.37 6.58
C SER A 125 -26.24 -8.85 6.43
N PHE A 126 -26.33 -8.35 5.19
CA PHE A 126 -26.50 -6.94 4.87
C PHE A 126 -27.99 -6.68 4.61
N ALA A 127 -28.73 -6.21 5.61
CA ALA A 127 -30.13 -5.87 5.40
C ALA A 127 -30.24 -4.63 4.50
N GLU A 128 -31.13 -4.68 3.51
CA GLU A 128 -31.35 -3.56 2.57
C GLU A 128 -31.80 -2.28 3.29
N SER A 129 -32.48 -2.44 4.43
CA SER A 129 -32.90 -1.34 5.32
C SER A 129 -31.73 -0.70 6.08
N ASP A 130 -30.64 -1.44 6.28
CA ASP A 130 -29.48 -0.97 7.04
C ASP A 130 -28.53 -0.14 6.16
N ILE A 131 -28.66 -0.23 4.84
CA ILE A 131 -27.86 0.54 3.87
C ILE A 131 -28.52 1.91 3.65
N PRO A 132 -27.86 3.03 4.00
CA PRO A 132 -28.37 4.38 3.75
C PRO A 132 -28.60 4.66 2.26
N GLU A 133 -29.65 5.40 1.94
CA GLU A 133 -30.03 5.73 0.55
C GLU A 133 -28.92 6.49 -0.19
N SER A 134 -28.15 7.32 0.52
CA SER A 134 -26.99 8.00 -0.05
C SER A 134 -25.91 7.03 -0.53
N LEU A 135 -25.69 5.90 0.16
CA LEU A 135 -24.78 4.86 -0.31
C LEU A 135 -25.37 4.10 -1.50
N LYS A 136 -26.66 3.79 -1.48
CA LYS A 136 -27.35 3.14 -2.61
C LYS A 136 -27.25 3.97 -3.89
N SER A 137 -27.39 5.30 -3.77
CA SER A 137 -27.22 6.23 -4.90
C SER A 137 -25.82 6.18 -5.54
N LEU A 138 -24.81 5.74 -4.79
CA LEU A 138 -23.44 5.51 -5.27
C LEU A 138 -23.19 4.05 -5.75
N GLY A 139 -24.26 3.26 -5.85
CA GLY A 139 -24.22 1.86 -6.25
C GLY A 139 -23.67 0.93 -5.16
N TRP A 140 -23.81 1.29 -3.89
CA TRP A 140 -23.57 0.36 -2.78
C TRP A 140 -24.84 -0.41 -2.44
N ASP A 141 -25.00 -1.55 -3.08
CA ASP A 141 -26.04 -2.54 -2.78
C ASP A 141 -25.51 -3.64 -1.84
N ARG A 142 -26.38 -4.56 -1.44
CA ARG A 142 -26.02 -5.70 -0.57
C ARG A 142 -24.89 -6.55 -1.14
N GLU A 143 -24.86 -6.77 -2.45
CA GLU A 143 -23.81 -7.57 -3.08
C GLU A 143 -22.45 -6.89 -3.02
N ARG A 144 -22.39 -5.59 -3.33
CA ARG A 144 -21.16 -4.81 -3.27
C ARG A 144 -20.66 -4.69 -1.83
N MET A 145 -21.57 -4.54 -0.87
CA MET A 145 -21.25 -4.56 0.56
C MET A 145 -20.66 -5.91 0.97
N PHE A 146 -21.29 -7.02 0.57
CA PHE A 146 -20.77 -8.36 0.84
C PHE A 146 -19.41 -8.59 0.19
N ARG A 147 -19.21 -8.21 -1.08
CA ARG A 147 -17.91 -8.31 -1.77
C ARG A 147 -16.82 -7.53 -1.04
N ALA A 148 -17.09 -6.28 -0.66
CA ALA A 148 -16.13 -5.45 0.08
C ALA A 148 -15.81 -6.07 1.45
N TRP A 149 -16.81 -6.62 2.14
CA TRP A 149 -16.61 -7.32 3.41
C TRP A 149 -15.78 -8.60 3.25
N THR A 150 -16.00 -9.38 2.20
CA THR A 150 -15.21 -10.60 1.93
C THR A 150 -13.74 -10.26 1.72
N ILE A 151 -13.43 -9.22 0.93
CA ILE A 151 -12.05 -8.74 0.74
C ILE A 151 -11.47 -8.29 2.08
N GLN A 152 -12.22 -7.52 2.88
CA GLN A 152 -11.78 -7.07 4.21
C GLN A 152 -11.48 -8.25 5.16
N LYS A 153 -12.33 -9.28 5.13
CA LYS A 153 -12.15 -10.50 5.90
C LYS A 153 -10.89 -11.26 5.48
N GLU A 154 -10.69 -11.48 4.19
CA GLU A 154 -9.53 -12.19 3.66
C GLU A 154 -8.22 -11.47 4.04
N LEU A 155 -8.19 -10.15 3.88
CA LEU A 155 -7.06 -9.33 4.33
C LEU A 155 -6.82 -9.44 5.83
N ALA A 156 -7.88 -9.45 6.65
CA ALA A 156 -7.73 -9.57 8.11
C ALA A 156 -7.20 -10.93 8.56
N ILE A 157 -7.63 -12.01 7.90
CA ILE A 157 -7.10 -13.36 8.13
C ILE A 157 -5.62 -13.40 7.76
N GLU A 158 -5.28 -12.89 6.58
CA GLU A 158 -3.90 -12.83 6.09
C GLU A 158 -2.99 -12.05 7.05
N GLN A 159 -3.43 -10.88 7.53
CA GLN A 159 -2.69 -10.09 8.52
C GLN A 159 -2.45 -10.85 9.82
N ASP A 160 -3.48 -11.49 10.34
CA ASP A 160 -3.39 -12.26 11.58
C ASP A 160 -2.41 -13.43 11.43
N GLU A 161 -2.40 -14.11 10.29
CA GLU A 161 -1.45 -15.18 9.97
C GLU A 161 -0.01 -14.67 9.81
N LEU A 162 0.19 -13.54 9.13
CA LEU A 162 1.51 -12.92 8.97
C LEU A 162 2.10 -12.52 10.32
N MET A 163 1.31 -11.86 11.18
CA MET A 163 1.74 -11.42 12.50
C MET A 163 2.03 -12.59 13.44
N LYS A 164 1.16 -13.62 13.46
CA LYS A 164 1.34 -14.79 14.34
C LYS A 164 2.61 -15.56 14.04
N ASN A 165 2.95 -15.68 12.76
CA ASN A 165 4.11 -16.45 12.31
C ASN A 165 5.37 -15.58 12.13
N SER A 166 5.30 -14.26 12.39
CA SER A 166 6.40 -13.32 12.17
C SER A 166 6.97 -13.34 10.74
N HIS A 167 6.18 -13.81 9.76
CA HIS A 167 6.63 -13.90 8.37
C HIS A 167 6.89 -12.50 7.81
N ASP A 168 6.07 -11.51 8.17
CA ASP A 168 6.27 -10.11 7.80
C ASP A 168 7.69 -9.61 8.11
N VAL A 169 8.20 -9.94 9.30
CA VAL A 169 9.57 -9.61 9.71
C VAL A 169 10.61 -10.31 8.84
N GLU A 170 10.44 -11.59 8.54
CA GLU A 170 11.37 -12.36 7.70
C GLU A 170 11.42 -11.82 6.26
N TYR A 171 10.25 -11.54 5.67
CA TYR A 171 10.14 -10.96 4.34
C TYR A 171 10.84 -9.61 4.25
N LEU A 172 10.57 -8.73 5.22
CA LEU A 172 11.17 -7.39 5.27
C LEU A 172 12.67 -7.46 5.54
N ALA A 173 13.13 -8.28 6.48
CA ALA A 173 14.55 -8.44 6.80
C ALA A 173 15.33 -8.92 5.56
N THR A 174 14.79 -9.91 4.85
CA THR A 174 15.39 -10.44 3.62
C THR A 174 15.48 -9.35 2.54
N ALA A 175 14.38 -8.64 2.28
CA ALA A 175 14.37 -7.57 1.28
C ALA A 175 15.34 -6.44 1.64
N LEU A 176 15.35 -5.98 2.89
CA LEU A 176 16.24 -4.92 3.36
C LEU A 176 17.71 -5.32 3.28
N GLY A 177 18.04 -6.60 3.52
CA GLY A 177 19.41 -7.11 3.37
C GLY A 177 19.91 -7.09 1.93
N LEU A 178 19.01 -7.22 0.95
CA LEU A 178 19.35 -7.24 -0.48
C LEU A 178 19.37 -5.85 -1.12
N LEU A 179 18.61 -4.89 -0.58
CA LEU A 179 18.55 -3.51 -1.06
C LEU A 179 19.76 -2.68 -0.58
N THR A 180 20.95 -3.02 -1.08
CA THR A 180 22.24 -2.43 -0.67
C THR A 180 22.37 -0.92 -0.87
N ASN A 181 21.58 -0.35 -1.78
CA ASN A 181 21.59 1.08 -2.12
C ASN A 181 20.53 1.90 -1.38
N LEU A 182 19.73 1.26 -0.53
CA LEU A 182 18.69 1.90 0.26
C LEU A 182 19.30 2.91 1.23
N THR A 183 18.81 4.15 1.16
CA THR A 183 19.26 5.29 1.99
C THR A 183 18.17 5.82 2.92
N CYS A 184 16.91 5.50 2.62
CA CYS A 184 15.75 5.99 3.35
C CYS A 184 14.70 4.87 3.51
N VAL A 185 14.23 4.65 4.73
CA VAL A 185 13.04 3.85 5.02
C VAL A 185 12.03 4.74 5.70
N LYS A 186 10.79 4.78 5.19
CA LYS A 186 9.68 5.52 5.78
C LYS A 186 8.66 4.50 6.25
N LEU A 187 8.26 4.60 7.51
CA LEU A 187 7.17 3.82 8.08
C LEU A 187 5.97 4.76 8.20
N THR A 188 4.88 4.42 7.56
CA THR A 188 3.61 5.15 7.68
C THR A 188 2.69 4.38 8.63
N SER A 189 2.16 5.11 9.61
CA SER A 189 1.00 4.70 10.38
C SER A 189 0.01 5.87 10.35
N GLY A 190 -1.29 5.58 10.35
CA GLY A 190 -2.38 6.56 10.28
C GLY A 190 -2.47 7.50 11.48
N GLY A 191 -1.44 7.53 12.34
CA GLY A 191 -1.28 8.50 13.39
C GLY A 191 -0.89 9.87 12.84
N ILE A 192 -1.64 10.90 13.25
CA ILE A 192 -1.32 12.31 13.02
C ILE A 192 -0.10 12.66 13.89
N GLY A 193 1.09 12.29 13.44
CA GLY A 193 2.35 12.55 14.10
C GLY A 193 3.46 12.78 13.09
N GLY A 194 4.17 13.91 13.19
CA GLY A 194 5.27 14.24 12.29
C GLY A 194 6.39 13.17 12.35
N PRO A 195 7.01 12.83 11.21
CA PRO A 195 7.91 11.68 11.16
C PRO A 195 9.14 11.87 12.06
N ARG A 196 9.42 10.89 12.93
CA ARG A 196 10.63 10.85 13.76
C ARG A 196 11.76 10.18 13.00
N LYS A 197 12.85 10.92 12.77
CA LYS A 197 14.06 10.39 12.13
C LYS A 197 14.92 9.65 13.15
N VAL A 198 15.24 8.39 12.85
CA VAL A 198 16.24 7.58 13.56
C VAL A 198 17.29 7.17 12.54
N SER A 199 18.55 7.50 12.81
CA SER A 199 19.66 7.03 11.99
C SER A 199 20.06 5.65 12.49
N LEU A 200 19.82 4.59 11.71
CA LEU A 200 20.28 3.25 12.08
C LEU A 200 21.78 3.09 11.83
N ASN A 201 22.34 3.80 10.83
CA ASN A 201 23.76 3.83 10.47
C ASN A 201 24.11 5.14 9.73
N ASN A 202 25.39 5.43 9.46
CA ASN A 202 25.86 6.61 8.69
C ASN A 202 25.36 6.69 7.23
N ARG A 203 24.60 5.68 6.76
CA ARG A 203 24.10 5.58 5.36
C ARG A 203 22.59 5.51 5.24
N GLN A 204 21.85 5.26 6.32
CA GLN A 204 20.41 4.95 6.28
C GLN A 204 19.64 5.78 7.31
N ASN A 205 18.63 6.48 6.81
CA ASN A 205 17.68 7.22 7.62
C ASN A 205 16.37 6.42 7.70
N VAL A 206 15.89 6.14 8.91
CA VAL A 206 14.56 5.57 9.12
C VAL A 206 13.65 6.64 9.68
N TYR A 207 12.48 6.80 9.08
CA TYR A 207 11.45 7.72 9.53
C TYR A 207 10.30 6.90 10.11
N PHE A 208 10.06 7.07 11.40
CA PHE A 208 8.92 6.51 12.11
C PHE A 208 7.75 7.48 12.03
N PRO A 209 6.50 7.02 12.05
CA PRO A 209 5.38 7.90 12.32
C PRO A 209 5.58 8.53 13.70
N GLY A 210 5.33 9.82 13.83
CA GLY A 210 5.38 10.46 15.14
C GLY A 210 4.33 9.85 16.07
N PRO A 211 4.51 9.91 17.40
CA PRO A 211 3.39 9.63 18.30
C PRO A 211 2.22 10.52 17.88
N ALA A 212 1.00 9.97 17.88
CA ALA A 212 -0.19 10.75 17.61
C ALA A 212 -0.19 11.95 18.56
N THR A 213 0.05 13.14 18.02
CA THR A 213 -0.10 14.35 18.82
C THR A 213 -1.58 14.44 19.13
N ARG A 214 -1.94 14.27 20.41
CA ARG A 214 -3.28 14.62 20.86
C ARG A 214 -3.57 16.04 20.38
N ALA A 215 -4.83 16.33 20.05
CA ALA A 215 -5.26 17.65 19.60
C ALA A 215 -4.95 18.79 20.61
N ASP A 216 -4.54 18.44 21.84
CA ASP A 216 -4.13 19.33 22.92
C ASP A 216 -2.60 19.54 23.03
N GLY A 217 -1.79 18.93 22.16
CA GLY A 217 -0.35 19.15 22.06
C GLY A 217 0.50 18.50 23.16
N ARG A 218 -0.02 17.56 23.96
CA ARG A 218 0.77 16.81 24.94
C ARG A 218 1.07 15.38 24.47
N GLN A 219 2.32 14.97 24.67
CA GLN A 219 2.79 13.58 24.48
C GLN A 219 2.34 12.69 25.63
#